data_AF-A0A1W1BQC6-F1
#
_entry.id   AF-A0A1W1BQC6-F1
#
_cell.length_a   1.000
_cell.length_b   1.000
_cell.length_c   1.000
_cell.angle_alpha   90.00
_cell.angle_beta   90.00
_cell.angle_gamma   90.00
#
_symmetry.space_group_name_H-M   'P 1'
#
loop_
_entity.id
_entity.type
_entity.pdbx_description
1 polymer ?
#
loop_
_entity_poly.entity_id
_entity_poly.type
_entity_poly.pdbx_seq_one_letter_code
_entity_poly.pdbx_strand_id
1 'polypeptide(L)' 'MEEKEVHLVKKVSKELGLTYKELGEKIGYSESILRQSVSKNKISSQLKRALELYQETVKLKEEKKETEEIKKLIKTFFK' A
#
# COMPACT_ATOMS: atom_id res chain seq x y z
N MET A 1 -10.45 -23.72 -14.88
CA MET A 1 -10.88 -22.32 -14.63
C MET A 1 -9.60 -21.56 -14.43
N GLU A 2 -9.11 -20.83 -15.45
CA GLU A 2 -7.84 -20.10 -15.35
C GLU A 2 -7.97 -19.01 -14.26
N GLU A 3 -7.16 -19.10 -13.21
CA GLU A 3 -7.04 -18.04 -12.22
C GLU A 3 -6.50 -16.79 -12.94
N LYS A 4 -7.38 -15.82 -13.20
CA LYS A 4 -6.96 -14.52 -13.70
C LYS A 4 -6.12 -13.85 -12.62
N GLU A 5 -4.82 -13.76 -12.85
CA GLU A 5 -3.89 -13.04 -11.98
C GLU A 5 -4.43 -11.63 -11.69
N VAL A 6 -4.63 -11.32 -10.40
CA VAL A 6 -5.21 -10.04 -9.99
C VAL A 6 -4.18 -8.93 -10.20
N HIS A 7 -4.51 -7.96 -11.03
CA HIS A 7 -3.65 -6.79 -11.29
C HIS A 7 -3.18 -6.11 -9.99
N LEU A 8 -1.89 -5.78 -9.89
CA LEU A 8 -1.26 -5.28 -8.66
C LEU A 8 -2.01 -4.09 -8.04
N VAL A 9 -2.44 -3.12 -8.85
CA VAL A 9 -3.23 -1.96 -8.37
C VAL A 9 -4.52 -2.37 -7.65
N LYS A 10 -5.24 -3.38 -8.18
CA LYS A 10 -6.46 -3.89 -7.54
C LYS A 10 -6.14 -4.54 -6.20
N LYS A 11 -5.07 -5.32 -6.16
CA LYS A 11 -4.60 -6.00 -4.95
C LYS A 11 -4.28 -4.98 -3.86
N VAL A 12 -3.41 -4.00 -4.14
CA VAL A 12 -2.96 -3.00 -3.17
C VAL A 12 -4.09 -2.09 -2.69
N SER A 13 -4.96 -1.65 -3.61
CA SER A 13 -6.15 -0.86 -3.26
C SER A 13 -7.08 -1.60 -2.31
N LYS A 14 -7.29 -2.91 -2.53
CA LYS A 14 -8.13 -3.74 -1.66
C LYS A 14 -7.47 -4.02 -0.31
N GLU A 15 -6.18 -4.35 -0.31
CA GLU A 15 -5.42 -4.65 0.92
C GLU A 15 -5.35 -3.45 1.86
N LEU A 16 -5.18 -2.24 1.31
CA LEU A 16 -5.10 -1.01 2.10
C LEU A 16 -6.46 -0.34 2.35
N GLY A 17 -7.54 -0.88 1.78
CA GLY A 17 -8.88 -0.28 1.88
C GLY A 17 -9.00 1.11 1.24
N LEU A 18 -8.16 1.40 0.24
CA LEU A 18 -8.08 2.70 -0.43
C LEU A 18 -8.79 2.67 -1.77
N THR A 19 -9.48 3.74 -2.12
CA THR A 19 -9.90 3.99 -3.49
C THR A 19 -8.70 4.23 -4.41
N TYR A 20 -8.87 4.08 -5.71
CA TYR A 20 -7.79 4.40 -6.67
C TYR A 20 -7.37 5.86 -6.63
N LYS A 21 -8.29 6.76 -6.26
CA LYS A 21 -7.98 8.17 -6.07
C LYS A 21 -7.03 8.37 -4.90
N GLU A 22 -7.38 7.84 -3.73
CA GLU A 22 -6.56 7.95 -2.53
C GLU A 22 -5.21 7.25 -2.69
N LEU A 23 -5.20 6.04 -3.28
CA LEU A 23 -3.97 5.32 -3.55
C LEU A 23 -3.06 6.15 -4.46
N GLY A 24 -3.60 6.73 -5.53
CA GLY A 24 -2.89 7.62 -6.44
C GLY A 24 -2.28 8.82 -5.75
N GLU A 25 -3.06 9.52 -4.93
CA GLU A 25 -2.59 10.67 -4.15
C GLU A 25 -1.41 10.30 -3.23
N LYS A 26 -1.42 9.10 -2.63
CA LYS A 26 -0.33 8.62 -1.75
C LYS A 26 0.96 8.30 -2.50
N ILE A 27 0.86 7.83 -3.74
CA ILE A 27 2.01 7.41 -4.55
C ILE A 27 2.43 8.41 -5.62
N GLY A 28 1.76 9.57 -5.71
CA GLY A 28 2.07 10.62 -6.68
C GLY A 28 1.53 10.38 -8.10
N TYR A 29 0.42 9.66 -8.23
CA TYR A 29 -0.22 9.33 -9.51
C TYR A 29 -1.68 9.77 -9.54
N SER A 30 -2.22 10.06 -10.72
CA SER A 30 -3.65 10.31 -10.88
C SER A 30 -4.45 9.01 -10.91
N GLU A 31 -5.71 9.06 -10.46
CA GLU A 31 -6.66 7.96 -10.53
C GLU A 31 -6.78 7.39 -11.96
N SER A 32 -6.76 8.25 -12.98
CA SER A 32 -6.84 7.87 -14.38
C SER A 32 -5.70 6.96 -14.82
N ILE A 33 -4.47 7.19 -14.34
CA ILE A 33 -3.31 6.33 -14.66
C ILE A 33 -3.51 4.93 -14.05
N LEU A 34 -3.98 4.87 -12.79
CA LEU A 34 -4.28 3.61 -12.10
C LEU A 34 -5.38 2.83 -12.82
N ARG A 35 -6.49 3.47 -13.18
CA ARG A 35 -7.58 2.86 -13.96
C ARG A 35 -7.09 2.36 -15.32
N GLN A 36 -6.25 3.13 -16.00
CA GLN A 36 -5.71 2.75 -17.29
C GLN A 36 -4.80 1.53 -17.17
N SER A 37 -3.94 1.46 -16.15
CA SER A 37 -3.05 0.30 -15.92
C SER A 37 -3.85 -0.99 -15.73
N VAL A 38 -4.92 -0.91 -14.93
CA VAL A 38 -5.85 -2.00 -14.67
C VAL A 38 -6.61 -2.41 -15.93
N SER A 39 -7.14 -1.45 -16.68
CA SER A 39 -7.91 -1.70 -17.91
C SER A 39 -7.05 -2.34 -19.01
N LYS A 40 -5.81 -1.86 -19.17
CA LYS A 40 -4.85 -2.40 -20.15
C LYS A 40 -4.12 -3.66 -19.67
N ASN A 41 -4.37 -4.09 -18.43
CA ASN A 41 -3.64 -5.13 -17.72
C ASN A 41 -2.11 -4.99 -17.86
N LYS A 42 -1.61 -3.75 -17.75
CA LYS A 42 -0.21 -3.38 -17.95
C LYS A 42 0.19 -2.40 -16.87
N ILE A 43 1.32 -2.67 -16.22
CA ILE A 43 1.91 -1.80 -15.20
C ILE A 43 3.31 -1.37 -15.64
N SER A 44 3.61 -0.07 -15.51
CA SER A 44 4.96 0.43 -15.73
C SER A 44 5.86 0.03 -14.55
N SER A 45 7.16 -0.08 -14.78
CA SER A 45 8.12 -0.40 -13.71
C SER A 45 8.10 0.67 -12.61
N GLN A 46 7.90 1.94 -12.98
CA GLN A 46 7.81 3.05 -12.04
C GLN A 46 6.55 2.95 -11.16
N LEU A 47 5.39 2.64 -11.73
CA LEU A 47 4.16 2.48 -10.96
C LEU A 47 4.23 1.25 -10.04
N LYS A 48 4.78 0.14 -10.54
CA LYS A 48 5.02 -1.06 -9.73
C LYS A 48 5.89 -0.73 -8.52
N ARG A 49 7.02 -0.05 -8.73
CA ARG A 49 7.93 0.31 -7.66
C ARG A 49 7.29 1.27 -6.64
N ALA A 50 6.50 2.23 -7.11
CA ALA A 50 5.78 3.16 -6.23
C ALA A 50 4.79 2.42 -5.31
N LEU A 51 4.05 1.44 -5.85
CA LEU A 51 3.13 0.60 -5.06
C LEU A 51 3.85 -0.29 -4.04
N GLU A 52 4.99 -0.88 -4.42
CA GLU A 52 5.82 -1.69 -3.51
C GLU A 52 6.37 -0.85 -2.36
N LEU A 53 6.96 0.31 -2.67
CA LEU A 53 7.50 1.23 -1.65
C LEU A 53 6.41 1.73 -0.70
N TYR A 54 5.21 1.98 -1.22
CA TYR A 54 4.09 2.41 -0.39
C TYR A 54 3.62 1.32 0.57
N GLN A 55 3.49 0.08 0.10
CA GLN A 55 3.17 -1.07 0.97
C GLN A 55 4.23 -1.25 2.06
N GLU A 56 5.51 -1.19 1.69
CA GLU A 56 6.61 -1.29 2.65
C GLU A 56 6.55 -0.15 3.68
N THR A 57 6.26 1.07 3.23
CA THR A 57 6.09 2.23 4.12
C THR A 57 4.92 2.04 5.10
N VAL A 58 3.80 1.46 4.66
CA VAL A 58 2.66 1.18 5.54
C VAL A 58 3.06 0.15 6.59
N LYS A 59 3.66 -0.96 6.18
CA LYS A 59 4.14 -2.01 7.09
C LYS A 59 5.13 -1.48 8.13
N LEU A 60 6.14 -0.71 7.69
CA LEU A 60 7.13 -0.12 8.60
C LEU A 60 6.51 0.86 9.62
N LYS A 61 5.43 1.55 9.23
CA LYS A 61 4.70 2.44 10.16
C LYS A 61 3.93 1.65 11.21
N GLU A 62 3.37 0.50 10.85
CA GLU A 62 2.71 -0.41 11.79
C GLU A 62 3.72 -0.99 12.79
N GLU A 63 4.84 -1.55 12.31
CA GLU A 63 5.91 -2.08 13.16
C GLU A 63 6.48 -1.03 14.12
N LYS A 64 6.65 0.21 13.64
CA LYS A 64 7.08 1.34 14.47
C LYS A 64 6.04 1.67 15.55
N LYS A 65 4.75 1.64 15.22
CA LYS A 65 3.67 1.91 16.18
C LYS A 65 3.67 0.85 17.28
N GLU A 66 3.74 -0.42 16.92
CA GLU A 66 3.83 -1.54 17.88
C GLU A 66 5.04 -1.40 18.80
N THR A 67 6.21 -1.06 18.23
CA THR A 67 7.45 -0.84 19.00
C THR A 67 7.30 0.29 20.01
N GLU A 68 6.70 1.41 19.61
CA GLU A 68 6.46 2.56 20.49
C GLU A 68 5.40 2.25 21.57
N GLU A 69 4.39 1.45 21.26
CA GLU A 69 3.40 0.97 22.24
C GLU A 69 4.06 0.08 23.30
N ILE A 70 4.89 -0.89 22.89
CA ILE A 70 5.67 -1.74 23.82
C ILE A 70 6.56 -0.88 24.70
N LYS A 71 7.29 0.08 24.11
CA LYS A 71 8.17 0.98 24.85
C LYS A 71 7.41 1.82 25.89
N LYS A 72 6.20 2.28 25.56
CA LYS A 72 5.33 2.98 26.51
C LYS A 72 4.90 2.07 27.65
N LEU A 73 4.45 0.85 27.36
CA LEU A 73 4.05 -0.12 28.37
C LEU A 73 5.20 -0.41 29.34
N ILE A 74 6.41 -0.72 28.83
CA ILE A 74 7.60 -0.94 29.66
C ILE A 74 7.87 0.28 30.55
N LYS A 75 7.83 1.49 30.01
CA LYS A 75 8.02 2.72 30.81
C LYS A 75 6.95 2.91 31.88
N THR A 76 5.72 2.47 31.64
CA THR A 76 4.63 2.55 32.61
C THR A 76 4.78 1.50 33.73
N PHE A 77 5.30 0.30 33.43
CA PHE A 77 5.46 -0.78 34.41
C PHE A 77 6.74 -0.66 35.26
N PHE A 78 7.80 -0.06 34.74
CA PHE A 78 9.09 0.11 35.44
C PHE A 78 9.28 1.53 36.02
N LYS A 79 8.19 2.28 36.20
CA LYS A 79 8.14 3.57 36.89
C LYS A 79 7.21 3.47 38.09
#